data_AF-I4VKI9-F1
#
_entry.id   AF-I4VKI9-F1
#
_cell.length_a   1.000
_cell.length_b   1.000
_cell.length_c   1.000
_cell.angle_alpha   90.00
_cell.angle_beta   90.00
_cell.angle_gamma   90.00
#
_symmetry.space_group_name_H-M   'P 1'
#
loop_
_entity.id
_entity.type
_entity.pdbx_description
1 polymer ?
#
loop_
_entity_poly.entity_id
_entity_poly.type
_entity_poly.pdbx_seq_one_letter_code
_entity_poly.pdbx_strand_id
1 'polypeptide(L)' 'MYKDYNMTQLTLPLETSVLIPTNDISRHVNDIVETIPKTEFDEFRHHRGATSY' A
#
# COMPACT_ATOMS: atom_id res chain seq x y z
N MET A 1 -21.22 39.85 4.57
CA MET A 1 -20.21 39.67 3.51
C MET A 1 -20.08 38.19 3.24
N TYR A 2 -20.65 37.72 2.13
CA TYR A 2 -20.48 36.34 1.69
C TYR A 2 -19.08 36.24 1.07
N LYS A 3 -18.21 35.41 1.63
CA LYS A 3 -16.89 35.18 1.07
C LYS A 3 -17.04 34.09 0.02
N ASP A 4 -16.72 34.42 -1.23
CA ASP A 4 -16.59 33.44 -2.31
C ASP A 4 -15.33 32.59 -2.05
N TYR A 5 -15.47 31.61 -1.16
CA TYR A 5 -14.50 30.55 -1.05
C TYR A 5 -14.61 29.71 -2.31
N ASN A 6 -13.66 29.86 -3.22
CA ASN A 6 -13.48 28.95 -4.34
C ASN A 6 -13.16 27.56 -3.76
N MET A 7 -14.20 26.76 -3.54
CA MET A 7 -14.07 25.34 -3.22
C MET A 7 -13.66 24.62 -4.49
N THR A 8 -12.39 24.72 -4.85
CA THR A 8 -11.79 23.85 -5.84
C THR A 8 -11.74 22.46 -5.19
N GLN A 9 -12.85 21.72 -5.24
CA GLN A 9 -12.92 20.36 -4.75
C GLN A 9 -11.97 19.53 -5.62
N LEU A 10 -10.88 19.08 -5.02
CA LEU A 10 -9.99 18.11 -5.63
C LEU A 10 -10.72 16.76 -5.56
N THR A 11 -11.56 16.45 -6.55
CA THR A 11 -12.14 15.11 -6.67
C THR A 11 -11.01 14.17 -7.09
N LEU A 12 -10.53 13.36 -6.15
CA LEU A 12 -9.60 12.28 -6.47
C LEU A 12 -10.32 11.33 -7.45
N PRO A 13 -9.71 10.99 -8.60
CA PRO A 13 -10.28 10.02 -9.52
C PRO A 13 -10.57 8.71 -8.78
N LEU A 14 -11.74 8.12 -8.99
CA LEU A 14 -12.13 6.85 -8.38
C LEU A 14 -11.19 5.70 -8.77
N GLU A 15 -10.56 5.81 -9.94
CA GLU A 15 -9.61 4.85 -10.49
C GLU A 15 -8.17 5.32 -10.23
N THR A 16 -7.68 5.18 -8.99
CA THR A 16 -6.24 5.34 -8.71
C THR A 16 -5.50 4.02 -8.94
N SER A 17 -5.60 3.44 -10.14
CA SER A 17 -4.76 2.30 -10.50
C SER A 17 -3.36 2.81 -10.90
N VAL A 18 -2.40 2.78 -9.99
CA VAL A 18 -0.99 2.95 -10.34
C VAL A 18 -0.53 1.66 -11.02
N LEU A 19 -0.47 1.68 -12.35
CA LEU A 19 0.08 0.56 -13.12
C LEU A 19 1.59 0.56 -12.96
N ILE A 20 2.10 -0.32 -12.10
CA ILE A 20 3.54 -0.53 -11.94
C ILE A 20 4.05 -1.22 -13.22
N PRO A 21 5.03 -0.62 -13.93
CA PRO A 21 5.61 -1.21 -15.13
C PRO A 21 6.15 -2.62 -14.89
N THR A 22 6.15 -3.45 -15.94
CA THR A 22 6.62 -4.85 -15.81
C THR A 22 8.11 -4.97 -15.51
N ASN A 23 8.92 -3.97 -15.89
CA ASN A 23 10.35 -3.91 -15.59
C ASN A 23 10.68 -3.14 -14.30
N ASP A 24 9.66 -2.76 -13.52
CA ASP A 24 9.87 -1.95 -12.33
C ASP A 24 10.56 -2.77 -11.24
N ILE A 25 11.51 -2.15 -10.54
CA ILE A 25 12.27 -2.79 -9.46
C ILE A 25 11.33 -3.24 -8.35
N SER A 26 10.27 -2.49 -8.05
CA SER A 26 9.30 -2.84 -7.00
C SER A 26 8.59 -4.15 -7.32
N ARG A 27 8.33 -4.45 -8.59
CA ARG A 27 7.75 -5.72 -9.02
C ARG A 27 8.74 -6.87 -8.82
N HIS A 28 10.00 -6.68 -9.18
CA HIS A 28 11.05 -7.67 -8.96
C HIS A 28 11.29 -7.93 -7.47
N VAL A 29 11.31 -6.89 -6.64
CA VAL A 29 11.42 -7.01 -5.18
C VAL A 29 10.22 -7.78 -4.62
N ASN A 30 9.00 -7.47 -5.08
CA ASN A 30 7.80 -8.20 -4.69
C ASN A 30 7.89 -9.69 -5.06
N ASP A 31 8.29 -10.01 -6.29
CA ASP A 31 8.44 -11.39 -6.74
C ASP A 31 9.45 -12.17 -5.88
N ILE A 32 10.56 -11.53 -5.48
CA ILE A 32 11.54 -12.13 -4.56
C ILE A 32 10.91 -12.39 -3.20
N VAL A 33 10.18 -11.43 -2.62
CA VAL A 33 9.53 -11.59 -1.32
C VAL A 33 8.49 -12.72 -1.35
N GLU A 34 7.69 -12.80 -2.43
CA GLU A 34 6.67 -13.84 -2.60
C GLU A 34 7.26 -15.26 -2.78
N THR A 35 8.53 -15.37 -3.20
CA THR A 35 9.22 -16.66 -3.29
C THR A 35 9.67 -17.22 -1.93
N ILE A 36 9.67 -16.40 -0.88
CA ILE A 36 10.09 -16.82 0.46
C ILE A 36 8.99 -17.73 1.05
N PRO A 37 9.33 -18.96 1.51
CA PRO A 37 8.36 -19.84 2.14
C PRO A 37 7.73 -19.19 3.37
N LYS A 38 6.40 -19.35 3.52
CA LYS A 38 5.66 -18.77 4.66
C LYS A 38 6.18 -19.23 6.02
N THR A 39 6.75 -20.43 6.09
CA THR A 39 7.34 -21.01 7.30
C THR A 39 8.54 -20.21 7.82
N GLU A 40 9.30 -19.56 6.94
CA GLU A 40 10.42 -18.70 7.34
C GLU A 40 9.95 -17.47 8.12
N PHE A 41 8.68 -17.08 7.96
CA PHE A 41 8.09 -15.97 8.71
C PHE A 41 7.53 -16.39 10.07
N ASP A 42 7.39 -17.69 10.35
CA ASP A 42 6.73 -18.19 11.56
C ASP A 42 7.49 -17.78 12.84
N GLU A 43 8.81 -17.68 12.78
CA GLU A 43 9.65 -17.16 13.89
C GLU A 43 9.34 -15.69 14.23
N PHE A 44 8.91 -14.90 13.25
CA PHE A 44 8.56 -13.49 13.44
C PHE A 44 7.07 -13.29 13.76
N ARG A 45 6.25 -14.35 13.71
CA ARG A 45 4.84 -14.25 14.06
C ARG A 45 4.70 -14.13 15.56
N HIS A 46 4.32 -12.94 16.03
CA HIS A 46 3.89 -12.78 17.42
C HIS A 46 2.64 -13.62 17.68
N HIS A 47 2.76 -14.67 18.50
CA HIS A 47 1.61 -15.49 18.94
C HIS A 47 0.74 -14.75 19.97
N ARG A 48 1.30 -13.70 20.59
CA ARG A 48 0.53 -12.74 21.37
C ARG A 48 -0.04 -11.77 20.35
N GLY A 49 -1.37 -11.68 20.27
CA GLY A 49 -2.09 -10.92 19.25
C GLY A 49 -1.64 -9.46 19.13
N ALA A 50 -2.18 -8.77 18.12
CA ALA A 50 -1.83 -7.38 17.82
C ALA A 50 -1.74 -6.53 19.09
N THR A 51 -0.62 -5.83 19.25
CA THR A 51 -0.52 -4.77 20.26
C THR A 51 -1.58 -3.73 19.94
N SER A 52 -2.46 -3.46 20.91
CA SER A 52 -3.44 -2.38 20.81
C SER A 52 -2.68 -1.05 20.72
N TYR A 53 -2.59 -0.49 19.52
CA TYR A 53 -2.27 0.92 19.29
C TYR A 53 -3.56 1.68 19.02
#